data_AF-A0A524G665-F1
#
_entry.id   AF-A0A524G665-F1
#
_cell.length_a   1.000
_cell.length_b   1.000
_cell.length_c   1.000
_cell.angle_alpha   90.00
_cell.angle_beta   90.00
_cell.angle_gamma   90.00
#
_symmetry.space_group_name_H-M   'P 1'
#
loop_
_entity.id
_entity.type
_entity.pdbx_description
1 polymer ?
#
loop_
_entity_poly.entity_id
_entity_poly.type
_entity_poly.pdbx_seq_one_letter_code
_entity_poly.pdbx_strand_id
1 'polypeptide(L)'
;MATRYEFDEKSIENFCINNQVVITLNQDQLDNLAIKGKTSLLVEQISDIADHLYPDKESQKKFLEHQTDYFHPISLSLYVLNDDLWKIMFRKNKYPDRMLPMTTIPWFYWQMEEEGRMNPSGFIKLEESRNPFCMVIDKGVFTVSGRGGDFAGLLEGRIVDRHKGIRPLLIPGSTGPKKIVANYESQMIQIKIETRSLKTELYPRPMKNLDYFHSEHPRVFYEHGIQMTLNGDDVNLKVGKRRDTTLRGEVIIFIGKDFSETIDSYKILMFHVWLSILNRVSFL
;
A
#
# COMPACT_ATOMS: atom_id res chain seq x y z
N MET A 1 -6.64 9.55 -18.62
CA MET A 1 -6.14 8.28 -18.04
C MET A 1 -7.35 7.45 -17.59
N ALA A 2 -7.27 6.12 -17.58
CA ALA A 2 -8.36 5.24 -17.15
C ALA A 2 -7.95 4.37 -15.95
N THR A 3 -8.94 3.82 -15.25
CA THR A 3 -8.75 2.73 -14.30
C THR A 3 -8.08 1.55 -14.99
N ARG A 4 -7.35 0.73 -14.22
CA ARG A 4 -6.84 -0.55 -14.72
C ARG A 4 -7.83 -1.68 -14.52
N TYR A 5 -8.70 -1.54 -13.52
CA TYR A 5 -9.82 -2.43 -13.32
C TYR A 5 -10.95 -2.12 -14.31
N GLU A 6 -11.53 -3.17 -14.86
CA GLU A 6 -12.67 -3.10 -15.78
C GLU A 6 -13.96 -3.49 -15.06
N PHE A 7 -14.98 -2.65 -15.21
CA PHE A 7 -16.30 -2.83 -14.63
C PHE A 7 -17.28 -3.34 -15.69
N ASP A 8 -18.18 -4.25 -15.30
CA ASP A 8 -19.33 -4.60 -16.12
C ASP A 8 -20.44 -3.55 -16.03
N GLU A 9 -21.31 -3.52 -17.04
CA GLU A 9 -22.41 -2.57 -17.17
C GLU A 9 -23.33 -2.57 -15.93
N LYS A 10 -23.75 -3.76 -15.49
CA LYS A 10 -24.63 -3.93 -14.33
C LYS A 10 -24.02 -3.35 -13.05
N SER A 11 -22.71 -3.48 -12.87
CA SER A 11 -21.99 -2.92 -11.72
C SER A 11 -22.00 -1.40 -11.75
N ILE A 12 -21.77 -0.80 -12.93
CA ILE A 12 -21.82 0.65 -13.14
C ILE A 12 -23.24 1.16 -12.86
N GLU A 13 -24.26 0.54 -13.45
CA GLU A 13 -25.67 0.91 -13.26
C GLU A 13 -26.10 0.84 -11.80
N ASN A 14 -25.78 -0.27 -11.12
CA ASN A 14 -26.11 -0.42 -9.70
C ASN A 14 -25.45 0.64 -8.83
N PHE A 15 -24.19 1.00 -9.12
CA PHE A 15 -23.51 2.07 -8.42
C PHE A 15 -24.19 3.43 -8.65
N CYS A 16 -24.56 3.73 -9.90
CA CYS A 16 -25.29 4.94 -10.28
C CYS A 16 -26.64 5.04 -9.55
N ILE A 17 -27.42 3.97 -9.53
CA ILE A 17 -28.73 3.91 -8.86
C ILE A 17 -28.57 4.12 -7.34
N ASN A 18 -27.65 3.38 -6.72
CA ASN A 18 -27.48 3.39 -5.27
C ASN A 18 -26.99 4.74 -4.74
N ASN A 19 -26.16 5.45 -5.52
CA ASN A 19 -25.57 6.73 -5.13
C ASN A 19 -26.23 7.95 -5.79
N GLN A 20 -27.25 7.74 -6.64
CA GLN A 20 -27.91 8.80 -7.40
C GLN A 20 -26.93 9.67 -8.21
N VAL A 21 -26.00 9.00 -8.91
CA VAL A 21 -25.00 9.61 -9.81
C VAL A 21 -25.21 9.13 -11.24
N VAL A 22 -24.62 9.86 -12.19
CA VAL A 22 -24.61 9.48 -13.61
C VAL A 22 -23.17 9.37 -14.08
N ILE A 23 -22.85 8.24 -14.71
CA ILE A 23 -21.56 8.02 -15.37
C ILE A 23 -21.81 7.99 -16.86
N THR A 24 -21.41 9.05 -17.57
CA THR A 24 -21.56 9.11 -19.03
C THR A 24 -20.41 8.38 -19.71
N LEU A 25 -20.70 7.22 -20.30
CA LEU A 25 -19.75 6.43 -21.06
C LEU A 25 -19.56 6.99 -22.48
N ASN A 26 -18.32 7.03 -22.95
CA ASN A 26 -18.02 7.40 -24.33
C ASN A 26 -18.22 6.22 -25.30
N GLN A 27 -18.16 6.48 -26.61
CA GLN A 27 -18.41 5.46 -27.62
C GLN A 27 -17.46 4.25 -27.49
N ASP A 28 -16.17 4.48 -27.26
CA ASP A 28 -15.20 3.40 -27.09
C ASP A 28 -15.53 2.52 -25.87
N GLN A 29 -16.02 3.11 -24.78
CA GLN A 29 -16.43 2.37 -23.59
C GLN A 29 -17.70 1.56 -23.84
N LEU A 30 -18.67 2.10 -24.57
CA LEU A 30 -19.89 1.40 -24.98
C LEU A 30 -19.58 0.23 -25.91
N ASP A 31 -18.69 0.42 -26.88
CA ASP A 31 -18.24 -0.62 -27.80
C ASP A 31 -17.51 -1.75 -27.04
N ASN A 32 -16.67 -1.41 -26.06
CA ASN A 32 -16.01 -2.40 -25.21
C ASN A 32 -17.02 -3.19 -24.35
N LEU A 33 -18.06 -2.54 -23.82
CA LEU A 33 -19.14 -3.24 -23.10
C LEU A 33 -19.88 -4.20 -24.03
N ALA A 34 -20.21 -3.78 -25.25
CA ALA A 34 -20.90 -4.63 -26.22
C ALA A 34 -20.06 -5.87 -26.63
N ILE A 35 -18.75 -5.72 -26.76
CA ILE A 35 -17.85 -6.79 -27.24
C ILE A 35 -17.38 -7.69 -26.09
N LYS A 36 -16.93 -7.11 -24.98
CA LYS A 36 -16.24 -7.81 -23.88
C LYS A 36 -17.09 -7.94 -22.62
N GLY A 37 -18.21 -7.22 -22.52
CA GLY A 37 -19.04 -7.14 -21.32
C GLY A 37 -18.44 -6.29 -20.20
N LYS A 38 -17.27 -5.66 -20.40
CA LYS A 38 -16.58 -4.85 -19.40
C LYS A 38 -15.86 -3.66 -20.02
N THR A 39 -15.67 -2.61 -19.24
CA THR A 39 -14.94 -1.42 -19.66
C THR A 39 -14.21 -0.76 -18.49
N SER A 40 -13.10 -0.09 -18.78
CA SER A 40 -12.41 0.75 -17.80
C SER A 40 -13.07 2.12 -17.72
N LEU A 41 -13.17 2.69 -16.52
CA LEU A 41 -13.67 4.04 -16.32
C LEU A 41 -12.53 5.05 -16.43
N LEU A 42 -12.81 6.24 -16.96
CA LEU A 42 -11.85 7.33 -17.00
C LEU A 42 -11.63 7.87 -15.59
N VAL A 43 -10.40 8.28 -15.28
CA VAL A 43 -10.08 8.92 -14.00
C VAL A 43 -10.92 10.19 -13.81
N GLU A 44 -11.21 10.92 -14.89
CA GLU A 44 -12.10 12.08 -14.88
C GLU A 44 -13.55 11.69 -14.52
N GLN A 45 -14.08 10.58 -15.05
CA GLN A 45 -15.41 10.10 -14.65
C GLN A 45 -15.47 9.77 -13.14
N ILE A 46 -14.43 9.11 -12.61
CA ILE A 46 -14.34 8.86 -11.16
C ILE A 46 -14.17 10.16 -10.38
N SER A 47 -13.48 11.14 -10.96
CA SER A 47 -13.29 12.46 -10.39
C SER A 47 -14.61 13.21 -10.22
N ASP A 48 -15.45 13.19 -11.26
CA ASP A 48 -16.76 13.85 -11.28
C ASP A 48 -17.72 13.20 -10.28
N ILE A 49 -17.68 11.86 -10.15
CA ILE A 49 -18.44 11.13 -9.11
C ILE A 49 -18.03 11.62 -7.72
N ALA A 50 -16.72 11.73 -7.46
CA ALA A 50 -16.22 12.20 -6.18
C ALA A 50 -16.70 13.62 -5.86
N ASP A 51 -16.69 14.52 -6.85
CA ASP A 51 -17.14 15.90 -6.68
C ASP A 51 -18.66 16.01 -6.51
N HIS A 52 -19.44 15.11 -7.13
CA HIS A 52 -20.89 15.06 -6.93
C HIS A 52 -21.27 14.52 -5.55
N LEU A 53 -20.62 13.44 -5.10
CA LEU A 53 -20.92 12.81 -3.81
C LEU A 53 -20.35 13.59 -2.62
N TYR A 54 -19.18 14.21 -2.82
CA TYR A 54 -18.42 14.91 -1.79
C TYR A 54 -17.94 16.26 -2.33
N PRO A 55 -18.83 17.26 -2.43
CA PRO A 55 -18.57 18.51 -3.15
C PRO A 55 -17.62 19.46 -2.43
N ASP A 56 -17.47 19.34 -1.11
CA ASP A 56 -16.63 20.23 -0.31
C ASP A 56 -15.49 19.48 0.39
N LYS A 57 -14.41 20.22 0.73
CA LYS A 57 -13.21 19.65 1.36
C LYS A 57 -13.49 18.90 2.67
N GLU A 58 -14.47 19.35 3.45
CA GLU A 58 -14.75 18.73 4.74
C GLU A 58 -15.51 17.41 4.56
N SER A 59 -16.44 17.34 3.60
CA SER A 59 -17.09 16.09 3.20
C SER A 59 -16.09 15.07 2.65
N GLN A 60 -15.14 15.52 1.82
CA GLN A 60 -14.08 14.69 1.26
C GLN A 60 -13.16 14.15 2.36
N LYS A 61 -12.74 15.01 3.29
CA LYS A 61 -11.96 14.60 4.48
C LYS A 61 -12.70 13.55 5.29
N LYS A 62 -13.95 13.80 5.69
CA LYS A 62 -14.76 12.86 6.48
C LYS A 62 -14.93 11.52 5.77
N PHE A 63 -15.13 11.55 4.46
CA PHE A 63 -15.21 10.34 3.65
C PHE A 63 -13.89 9.56 3.64
N LEU A 64 -12.75 10.22 3.43
CA LEU A 64 -11.44 9.56 3.46
C LEU A 64 -11.19 8.85 4.79
N GLU A 65 -11.45 9.54 5.91
CA GLU A 65 -11.25 9.03 7.27
C GLU A 65 -12.22 7.89 7.61
N HIS A 66 -13.50 8.03 7.28
CA HIS A 66 -14.53 7.03 7.63
C HIS A 66 -14.42 5.75 6.80
N GLN A 67 -14.05 5.85 5.53
CA GLN A 67 -14.02 4.68 4.64
C GLN A 67 -12.89 3.70 4.96
N THR A 68 -11.85 4.09 5.71
CA THR A 68 -10.80 3.14 6.08
C THR A 68 -11.34 1.96 6.88
N ASP A 69 -12.40 2.17 7.66
CA ASP A 69 -13.05 1.12 8.46
C ASP A 69 -13.73 0.04 7.60
N TYR A 70 -14.12 0.37 6.37
CA TYR A 70 -14.87 -0.51 5.46
C TYR A 70 -13.99 -1.20 4.43
N PHE A 71 -12.81 -0.67 4.17
CA PHE A 71 -11.89 -1.18 3.15
C PHE A 71 -10.81 -2.12 3.71
N HIS A 72 -10.90 -2.55 4.97
CA HIS A 72 -9.93 -3.48 5.51
C HIS A 72 -9.87 -4.82 4.75
N PRO A 73 -8.68 -5.42 4.60
CA PRO A 73 -7.36 -4.81 4.84
C PRO A 73 -6.98 -3.81 3.73
N ILE A 74 -6.38 -2.68 4.12
CA ILE A 74 -5.67 -1.75 3.22
C ILE A 74 -4.18 -2.01 3.41
N SER A 75 -3.46 -2.14 2.30
CA SER A 75 -2.02 -2.33 2.27
C SER A 75 -1.29 -1.02 2.02
N LEU A 76 -0.23 -0.77 2.78
CA LEU A 76 0.70 0.33 2.65
C LEU A 76 2.13 -0.21 2.62
N SER A 77 2.96 0.36 1.76
CA SER A 77 4.40 0.09 1.73
C SER A 77 5.16 1.39 1.55
N LEU A 78 5.98 1.72 2.54
CA LEU A 78 6.82 2.90 2.58
C LEU A 78 8.26 2.52 2.25
N TYR A 79 8.81 3.18 1.23
CA TYR A 79 10.19 3.06 0.80
C TYR A 79 10.91 4.38 1.06
N VAL A 80 12.19 4.29 1.46
CA VAL A 80 13.06 5.45 1.67
C VAL A 80 14.30 5.26 0.82
N LEU A 81 14.51 6.16 -0.14
CA LEU A 81 15.63 6.14 -1.06
C LEU A 81 16.68 7.14 -0.62
N ASN A 82 17.73 6.64 0.04
CA ASN A 82 18.92 7.39 0.40
C ASN A 82 20.18 6.51 0.37
N ASP A 83 21.34 7.16 0.33
CA ASP A 83 22.63 6.48 0.15
C ASP A 83 22.96 5.49 1.27
N ASP A 84 22.57 5.79 2.51
CA ASP A 84 22.88 4.94 3.65
C ASP A 84 22.06 3.64 3.64
N LEU A 85 20.78 3.71 3.26
CA LEU A 85 19.95 2.53 3.07
C LEU A 85 20.42 1.72 1.86
N TRP A 86 20.86 2.36 0.77
CA TRP A 86 21.44 1.65 -0.37
C TRP A 86 22.67 0.82 0.03
N LYS A 87 23.55 1.33 0.90
CA LYS A 87 24.69 0.55 1.45
C LYS A 87 24.24 -0.71 2.19
N ILE A 88 23.08 -0.68 2.85
CA ILE A 88 22.49 -1.85 3.49
C ILE A 88 21.93 -2.80 2.43
N MET A 89 21.20 -2.29 1.44
CA MET A 89 20.59 -3.10 0.36
C MET A 89 21.61 -3.86 -0.48
N PHE A 90 22.80 -3.30 -0.70
CA PHE A 90 23.89 -3.99 -1.39
C PHE A 90 24.36 -5.27 -0.70
N ARG A 91 24.02 -5.47 0.58
CA ARG A 91 24.33 -6.72 1.33
C ARG A 91 23.29 -7.82 1.11
N LYS A 92 22.18 -7.54 0.41
CA LYS A 92 21.18 -8.55 0.06
C LYS A 92 21.77 -9.54 -0.94
N ASN A 93 21.44 -10.82 -0.76
CA ASN A 93 21.84 -11.87 -1.69
C ASN A 93 21.07 -11.81 -3.02
N LYS A 94 19.81 -11.36 -2.98
CA LYS A 94 18.94 -11.24 -4.16
C LYS A 94 18.60 -9.78 -4.39
N TYR A 95 18.70 -9.35 -5.64
CA TYR A 95 18.36 -8.00 -6.11
C TYR A 95 18.95 -6.87 -5.24
N PRO A 96 20.28 -6.81 -5.08
CA PRO A 96 20.95 -5.78 -4.27
C PRO A 96 20.72 -4.35 -4.81
N ASP A 97 20.33 -4.24 -6.07
CA ASP A 97 19.93 -3.03 -6.79
C ASP A 97 18.49 -2.56 -6.50
N ARG A 98 17.76 -3.28 -5.64
CA ARG A 98 16.36 -2.97 -5.30
C ARG A 98 16.18 -2.60 -3.83
N MET A 99 15.40 -1.58 -3.54
CA MET A 99 15.13 -1.12 -2.18
C MET A 99 14.00 -1.94 -1.54
N LEU A 100 14.22 -2.47 -0.34
CA LEU A 100 13.16 -3.08 0.47
C LEU A 100 12.26 -1.99 1.10
N PRO A 101 10.98 -2.27 1.37
CA PRO A 101 10.15 -1.33 2.10
C PRO A 101 10.73 -1.11 3.49
N MET A 102 10.89 0.15 3.90
CA MET A 102 11.31 0.46 5.27
C MET A 102 10.22 0.09 6.27
N THR A 103 8.95 0.25 5.86
CA THR A 103 7.80 -0.08 6.70
C THR A 103 6.61 -0.53 5.87
N THR A 104 5.84 -1.49 6.37
CA THR A 104 4.61 -1.95 5.72
C THR A 104 3.44 -2.05 6.67
N ILE A 105 2.23 -1.90 6.16
CA ILE A 105 0.97 -2.25 6.83
C ILE A 105 0.18 -3.09 5.81
N PRO A 106 -0.36 -4.28 6.14
CA PRO A 106 -0.12 -5.02 7.36
C PRO A 106 1.33 -5.51 7.43
N TRP A 107 1.62 -6.36 8.40
CA TRP A 107 2.96 -6.87 8.61
C TRP A 107 3.30 -8.01 7.67
N PHE A 108 4.38 -7.85 6.90
CA PHE A 108 5.00 -8.91 6.11
C PHE A 108 6.27 -9.40 6.81
N TYR A 109 6.41 -10.72 7.01
CA TYR A 109 7.57 -11.29 7.69
C TYR A 109 8.03 -12.59 7.04
N TRP A 110 9.30 -12.94 7.28
CA TRP A 110 9.89 -14.17 6.78
C TRP A 110 9.70 -15.33 7.74
N GLN A 111 9.47 -16.51 7.18
CA GLN A 111 9.40 -17.76 7.92
C GLN A 111 9.95 -18.91 7.08
N MET A 112 10.76 -19.78 7.70
CA MET A 112 11.45 -20.87 7.00
C MET A 112 10.47 -21.91 6.45
N GLU A 113 9.44 -22.27 7.22
CA GLU A 113 8.50 -23.34 6.87
C GLU A 113 7.65 -23.02 5.64
N GLU A 114 7.52 -21.74 5.31
CA GLU A 114 6.71 -21.26 4.19
C GLU A 114 7.48 -21.23 2.87
N GLU A 115 8.76 -21.55 2.90
CA GLU A 115 9.57 -21.63 1.70
C GLU A 115 9.23 -22.89 0.91
N GLY A 116 8.67 -22.66 -0.27
CA GLY A 116 8.30 -23.73 -1.17
C GLY A 116 8.38 -23.32 -2.63
N ARG A 117 7.94 -24.22 -3.52
CA ARG A 117 7.91 -23.96 -4.96
C ARG A 117 7.02 -22.76 -5.32
N MET A 118 5.92 -22.58 -4.58
CA MET A 118 4.93 -21.51 -4.79
C MET A 118 5.29 -20.21 -4.05
N ASN A 119 6.07 -20.29 -2.98
CA ASN A 119 6.59 -19.14 -2.22
C ASN A 119 8.10 -19.33 -2.00
N PRO A 120 8.94 -19.12 -3.02
CA PRO A 120 10.38 -19.36 -2.93
C PRO A 120 11.10 -18.36 -2.01
N SER A 121 10.39 -17.33 -1.55
CA SER A 121 10.86 -16.29 -0.67
C SER A 121 10.50 -16.50 0.80
N GLY A 122 9.48 -17.33 1.11
CA GLY A 122 9.06 -17.63 2.48
C GLY A 122 8.48 -16.45 3.24
N PHE A 123 8.01 -15.41 2.53
CA PHE A 123 7.38 -14.26 3.17
C PHE A 123 5.88 -14.49 3.29
N ILE A 124 5.33 -14.14 4.45
CA ILE A 124 3.90 -14.23 4.76
C ILE A 124 3.40 -12.83 5.08
N LYS A 125 2.16 -12.57 4.68
CA LYS A 125 1.36 -11.43 5.11
C LYS A 125 0.53 -11.81 6.32
N LEU A 126 0.61 -11.05 7.41
CA LEU A 126 -0.27 -11.26 8.57
C LEU A 126 -1.66 -10.67 8.29
N GLU A 127 -2.62 -11.53 7.99
CA GLU A 127 -4.01 -11.15 7.68
C GLU A 127 -4.89 -11.01 8.94
N GLU A 128 -4.42 -10.24 9.93
CA GLU A 128 -5.25 -9.95 11.10
C GLU A 128 -6.29 -8.87 10.75
N SER A 129 -7.56 -9.30 10.62
CA SER A 129 -8.73 -8.43 10.38
C SER A 129 -8.99 -7.38 11.46
N ARG A 130 -8.27 -7.43 12.59
CA ARG A 130 -8.46 -6.55 13.76
C ARG A 130 -7.41 -5.44 13.90
N ASN A 131 -6.50 -5.29 12.93
CA ASN A 131 -5.46 -4.25 12.98
C ASN A 131 -5.78 -3.12 12.00
N PRO A 132 -6.49 -2.06 12.43
CA PRO A 132 -6.99 -1.07 11.51
C PRO A 132 -5.85 -0.23 10.94
N PHE A 133 -5.78 -0.20 9.62
CA PHE A 133 -5.23 0.92 8.88
C PHE A 133 -6.12 2.14 9.16
N CYS A 134 -5.59 3.19 9.77
CA CYS A 134 -6.33 4.41 10.06
C CYS A 134 -5.69 5.58 9.34
N MET A 135 -6.54 6.45 8.78
CA MET A 135 -6.14 7.67 8.10
C MET A 135 -6.85 8.85 8.76
N VAL A 136 -6.08 9.90 9.07
CA VAL A 136 -6.58 11.16 9.65
C VAL A 136 -5.91 12.32 8.95
N ILE A 137 -6.67 13.36 8.62
CA ILE A 137 -6.17 14.58 7.98
C ILE A 137 -6.42 15.75 8.92
N ASP A 138 -5.39 16.33 9.51
CA ASP A 138 -5.55 17.51 10.38
C ASP A 138 -4.58 18.63 9.98
N LYS A 139 -5.12 19.84 9.78
CA LYS A 139 -4.35 21.06 9.50
C LYS A 139 -3.27 20.89 8.41
N GLY A 140 -3.63 20.22 7.31
CA GLY A 140 -2.71 19.96 6.18
C GLY A 140 -1.67 18.86 6.44
N VAL A 141 -1.79 18.13 7.56
CA VAL A 141 -0.98 16.95 7.88
C VAL A 141 -1.82 15.71 7.69
N PHE A 142 -1.37 14.86 6.77
CA PHE A 142 -1.94 13.56 6.50
C PHE A 142 -1.25 12.52 7.39
N THR A 143 -2.02 11.87 8.26
CA THR A 143 -1.50 10.85 9.19
C THR A 143 -2.08 9.48 8.84
N VAL A 144 -1.21 8.52 8.58
CA VAL A 144 -1.58 7.11 8.44
C VAL A 144 -1.01 6.31 9.59
N SER A 145 -1.77 5.36 10.11
CA SER A 145 -1.31 4.45 11.15
C SER A 145 -1.86 3.04 10.95
N GLY A 146 -1.17 2.04 11.48
CA GLY A 146 -1.60 0.65 11.42
C GLY A 146 -0.52 -0.30 11.89
N ARG A 147 -0.89 -1.52 12.30
CA ARG A 147 0.08 -2.50 12.78
C ARG A 147 0.80 -3.10 11.57
N GLY A 148 2.12 -3.06 11.63
CA GLY A 148 2.95 -3.24 10.46
C GLY A 148 4.30 -3.86 10.76
N GLY A 149 5.08 -4.04 9.70
CA GLY A 149 6.49 -4.45 9.79
C GLY A 149 7.41 -3.24 9.76
N ASP A 150 8.30 -3.11 10.74
CA ASP A 150 9.46 -2.20 10.71
C ASP A 150 10.69 -2.96 10.23
N PHE A 151 11.36 -2.48 9.18
CA PHE A 151 12.61 -3.08 8.71
C PHE A 151 13.72 -2.87 9.75
N ALA A 152 14.15 -3.97 10.36
CA ALA A 152 15.17 -3.98 11.41
C ALA A 152 16.55 -4.45 10.91
N GLY A 153 16.74 -4.56 9.60
CA GLY A 153 18.00 -4.92 8.98
C GLY A 153 17.99 -6.31 8.33
N LEU A 154 19.19 -6.74 7.94
CA LEU A 154 19.44 -8.02 7.29
C LEU A 154 20.16 -8.95 8.28
N LEU A 155 19.60 -10.12 8.54
CA LEU A 155 20.09 -11.08 9.53
C LEU A 155 20.14 -12.49 8.94
N GLU A 156 20.86 -13.40 9.59
CA GLU A 156 20.81 -14.81 9.22
C GLU A 156 19.43 -15.40 9.52
N GLY A 157 18.87 -16.20 8.60
CA GLY A 157 17.54 -16.78 8.72
C GLY A 157 17.28 -17.49 10.05
N ARG A 158 18.26 -18.22 10.59
CA ARG A 158 18.14 -18.86 11.91
C ARG A 158 17.84 -17.91 13.08
N ILE A 159 18.15 -16.61 12.94
CA ILE A 159 17.88 -15.57 13.94
C ILE A 159 16.49 -14.97 13.74
N VAL A 160 16.06 -14.83 12.48
CA VAL A 160 14.77 -14.25 12.10
C VAL A 160 13.61 -15.24 12.32
N ASP A 161 13.90 -16.54 12.23
CA ASP A 161 12.92 -17.61 12.38
C ASP A 161 12.28 -17.62 13.79
N ARG A 162 10.97 -17.37 13.82
CA ARG A 162 10.19 -17.18 15.05
C ARG A 162 10.01 -18.44 15.86
N HIS A 163 9.94 -19.59 15.19
CA HIS A 163 9.68 -20.86 15.85
C HIS A 163 10.89 -21.36 16.64
N LYS A 164 12.06 -20.75 16.45
CA LYS A 164 13.31 -21.12 17.13
C LYS A 164 13.57 -20.34 18.43
N GLY A 165 12.73 -19.35 18.77
CA GLY A 165 12.79 -18.60 20.03
C GLY A 165 14.01 -17.67 20.17
N ILE A 166 13.93 -16.72 21.12
CA ILE A 166 14.91 -15.61 21.32
C ILE A 166 16.20 -16.07 22.05
N ARG A 167 16.63 -17.32 21.91
CA ARG A 167 17.96 -17.72 22.40
C ARG A 167 18.88 -18.07 21.24
N PRO A 168 19.49 -17.05 20.59
CA PRO A 168 20.72 -17.27 19.87
C PRO A 168 21.82 -17.43 20.93
N LEU A 169 21.85 -18.57 21.63
CA LEU A 169 23.15 -19.10 21.97
C LEU A 169 23.78 -19.38 20.60
N LEU A 170 24.72 -18.52 20.19
CA LEU A 170 25.65 -18.79 19.10
C LEU A 170 26.49 -20.00 19.52
N ILE A 171 25.86 -21.18 19.58
CA ILE A 171 26.54 -22.44 19.80
C ILE A 171 27.30 -22.68 18.49
N PRO A 172 28.63 -22.80 18.54
CA PRO A 172 29.39 -23.30 17.40
C PRO A 172 28.76 -24.65 16.98
N GLY A 173 28.21 -24.72 15.77
CA GLY A 173 27.45 -25.90 15.30
C GLY A 173 25.91 -25.76 15.33
N SER A 174 25.36 -24.58 15.65
CA SER A 174 23.92 -24.32 15.54
C SER A 174 23.37 -24.72 14.16
N THR A 175 22.35 -25.56 14.17
CA THR A 175 21.64 -26.04 12.98
C THR A 175 20.58 -25.00 12.57
N GLY A 176 20.62 -24.54 11.32
CA GLY A 176 19.65 -23.58 10.80
C GLY A 176 20.11 -22.87 9.52
N PRO A 177 19.21 -22.19 8.82
CA PRO A 177 19.52 -21.51 7.57
C PRO A 177 20.46 -20.31 7.83
N LYS A 178 21.64 -20.35 7.20
CA LYS A 178 22.66 -19.28 7.27
C LYS A 178 22.48 -18.18 6.22
N LYS A 179 21.45 -18.28 5.37
CA LYS A 179 21.18 -17.25 4.38
C LYS A 179 20.80 -15.94 5.06
N ILE A 180 21.26 -14.84 4.47
CA ILE A 180 20.87 -13.50 4.88
C ILE A 180 19.46 -13.22 4.34
N VAL A 181 18.54 -12.87 5.25
CA VAL A 181 17.15 -12.50 4.96
C VAL A 181 16.81 -11.20 5.67
N ALA A 182 15.80 -10.49 5.20
CA ALA A 182 15.35 -9.27 5.85
C ALA A 182 14.52 -9.58 7.10
N ASN A 183 14.79 -8.84 8.17
CA ASN A 183 14.07 -8.92 9.43
C ASN A 183 13.06 -7.77 9.52
N TYR A 184 11.79 -8.12 9.74
CA TYR A 184 10.72 -7.15 10.01
C TYR A 184 10.09 -7.43 11.36
N GLU A 185 10.08 -6.42 12.23
CA GLU A 185 9.47 -6.51 13.56
C GLU A 185 8.03 -5.99 13.54
N SER A 186 7.14 -6.63 14.32
CA SER A 186 5.76 -6.12 14.45
C SER A 186 5.81 -4.86 15.27
N GLN A 187 5.36 -3.76 14.70
CA GLN A 187 5.33 -2.49 15.39
C GLN A 187 4.03 -1.76 15.11
N MET A 188 3.69 -0.85 16.02
CA MET A 188 2.66 0.14 15.76
C MET A 188 3.27 1.24 14.90
N ILE A 189 2.82 1.39 13.66
CA ILE A 189 3.37 2.36 12.72
C ILE A 189 2.48 3.59 12.68
N GLN A 190 3.09 4.77 12.67
CA GLN A 190 2.42 6.02 12.37
C GLN A 190 3.32 6.87 11.45
N ILE A 191 2.78 7.27 10.30
CA ILE A 191 3.43 8.08 9.27
C ILE A 191 2.67 9.41 9.22
N LYS A 192 3.35 10.51 9.49
CA LYS A 192 2.80 11.87 9.34
C LYS A 192 3.44 12.51 8.11
N ILE A 193 2.61 12.99 7.20
CA ILE A 193 3.03 13.55 5.91
C ILE A 193 2.56 14.99 5.83
N GLU A 194 3.50 15.90 5.66
CA GLU A 194 3.23 17.27 5.23
C GLU A 194 3.09 17.28 3.71
N THR A 195 2.01 17.83 3.18
CA THR A 195 1.66 17.68 1.75
C THR A 195 2.41 18.63 0.81
N ARG A 196 3.44 19.33 1.29
CA ARG A 196 4.13 20.41 0.56
C ARG A 196 4.81 19.95 -0.73
N SER A 197 5.56 18.85 -0.67
CA SER A 197 6.24 18.26 -1.83
C SER A 197 5.49 17.08 -2.46
N LEU A 198 4.26 16.80 -1.99
CA LEU A 198 3.52 15.61 -2.36
C LEU A 198 3.21 15.58 -3.85
N LYS A 199 3.67 14.51 -4.51
CA LYS A 199 3.24 14.12 -5.86
C LYS A 199 2.51 12.79 -5.79
N THR A 200 1.35 12.73 -6.42
CA THR A 200 0.49 11.55 -6.43
C THR A 200 0.38 10.96 -7.84
N GLU A 201 0.31 9.64 -7.92
CA GLU A 201 0.05 8.91 -9.16
C GLU A 201 -0.93 7.76 -8.86
N LEU A 202 -2.12 7.81 -9.46
CA LEU A 202 -3.06 6.69 -9.43
C LEU A 202 -2.59 5.56 -10.35
N TYR A 203 -2.83 4.32 -9.94
CA TYR A 203 -2.51 3.13 -10.73
C TYR A 203 -1.04 3.08 -11.18
N PRO A 204 -0.08 3.31 -10.26
CA PRO A 204 1.33 3.46 -10.58
C PRO A 204 1.89 2.19 -11.20
N ARG A 205 2.77 2.34 -12.19
CA ARG A 205 3.52 1.21 -12.73
C ARG A 205 4.55 0.74 -11.69
N PRO A 206 4.75 -0.58 -11.52
CA PRO A 206 5.76 -1.10 -10.61
C PRO A 206 7.16 -0.57 -10.94
N MET A 207 7.86 -0.08 -9.92
CA MET A 207 9.19 0.51 -10.07
C MET A 207 10.25 -0.58 -10.01
N LYS A 208 11.18 -0.57 -10.98
CA LYS A 208 12.20 -1.64 -11.11
C LYS A 208 13.23 -1.65 -9.99
N ASN A 209 13.48 -0.50 -9.38
CA ASN A 209 14.43 -0.30 -8.28
C ASN A 209 13.80 -0.58 -6.90
N LEU A 210 12.55 -1.02 -6.83
CA LEU A 210 11.90 -1.39 -5.57
C LEU A 210 11.73 -2.91 -5.49
N ASP A 211 11.87 -3.41 -4.28
CA ASP A 211 11.69 -4.82 -3.93
C ASP A 211 10.34 -4.95 -3.21
N TYR A 212 9.42 -5.71 -3.81
CA TYR A 212 8.06 -5.87 -3.31
C TYR A 212 7.89 -7.15 -2.49
N PHE A 213 8.97 -7.89 -2.20
CA PHE A 213 8.86 -9.17 -1.50
C PHE A 213 8.26 -9.10 -0.10
N HIS A 214 8.48 -7.99 0.61
CA HIS A 214 7.88 -7.71 1.91
C HIS A 214 6.77 -6.68 1.83
N SER A 215 6.05 -6.65 0.72
CA SER A 215 4.99 -5.71 0.42
C SER A 215 3.82 -6.48 -0.20
N GLU A 216 2.70 -5.80 -0.36
CA GLU A 216 1.65 -6.28 -1.25
C GLU A 216 2.19 -6.48 -2.67
N HIS A 217 1.59 -7.42 -3.40
CA HIS A 217 1.99 -7.70 -4.78
C HIS A 217 1.86 -6.43 -5.63
N PRO A 218 2.87 -6.07 -6.47
CA PRO A 218 2.88 -4.78 -7.19
C PRO A 218 1.69 -4.58 -8.13
N ARG A 219 1.09 -5.68 -8.60
CA ARG A 219 -0.18 -5.66 -9.37
C ARG A 219 -1.32 -5.00 -8.59
N VAL A 220 -1.40 -5.20 -7.27
CA VAL A 220 -2.45 -4.61 -6.43
C VAL A 220 -2.36 -3.09 -6.47
N PHE A 221 -1.16 -2.51 -6.36
CA PHE A 221 -1.01 -1.05 -6.47
C PHE A 221 -1.29 -0.55 -7.89
N TYR A 222 -0.87 -1.32 -8.90
CA TYR A 222 -1.15 -0.99 -10.30
C TYR A 222 -2.66 -1.00 -10.60
N GLU A 223 -3.42 -1.94 -10.04
CA GLU A 223 -4.85 -2.06 -10.31
C GLU A 223 -5.72 -1.18 -9.40
N HIS A 224 -5.38 -1.16 -8.11
CA HIS A 224 -6.18 -0.62 -7.02
C HIS A 224 -5.30 0.13 -6.02
N GLY A 225 -4.48 1.06 -6.50
CA GLY A 225 -3.63 1.83 -5.60
C GLY A 225 -3.21 3.18 -6.12
N ILE A 226 -2.48 3.85 -5.24
CA ILE A 226 -1.88 5.17 -5.44
C ILE A 226 -0.44 5.14 -4.95
N GLN A 227 0.43 5.85 -5.65
CA GLN A 227 1.77 6.18 -5.22
C GLN A 227 1.80 7.63 -4.74
N MET A 228 2.46 7.87 -3.62
CA MET A 228 2.79 9.18 -3.09
C MET A 228 4.30 9.31 -3.04
N THR A 229 4.85 10.32 -3.72
CA THR A 229 6.28 10.62 -3.75
C THR A 229 6.51 11.95 -3.07
N LEU A 230 7.42 11.97 -2.09
CA LEU A 230 7.66 13.10 -1.18
C LEU A 230 9.15 13.26 -0.91
N ASN A 231 9.55 14.46 -0.51
CA ASN A 231 10.82 14.67 0.18
C ASN A 231 10.73 14.09 1.60
N GLY A 232 11.81 13.45 2.07
CA GLY A 232 11.86 12.83 3.39
C GLY A 232 11.65 13.82 4.54
N ASP A 233 12.03 15.09 4.36
CA ASP A 233 11.84 16.16 5.34
C ASP A 233 10.36 16.45 5.63
N ASP A 234 9.46 16.12 4.70
CA ASP A 234 8.02 16.26 4.86
C ASP A 234 7.37 15.01 5.50
N VAL A 235 8.16 13.98 5.85
CA VAL A 235 7.65 12.71 6.38
C VAL A 235 8.26 12.39 7.74
N ASN A 236 7.41 12.31 8.76
CA ASN A 236 7.80 11.86 10.10
C ASN A 236 7.26 10.45 10.35
N LEU A 237 8.17 9.51 10.61
CA LEU A 237 7.86 8.12 10.93
C LEU A 237 8.00 7.88 12.44
N LYS A 238 6.96 7.30 13.03
CA LYS A 238 6.95 6.80 14.41
C LYS A 238 6.74 5.30 14.41
N VAL A 239 7.64 4.60 15.10
CA VAL A 239 7.62 3.13 15.21
C VAL A 239 7.51 2.72 16.68
N GLY A 240 6.39 2.10 17.04
CA GLY A 240 6.11 1.62 18.39
C GLY A 240 6.19 2.75 19.43
N LYS A 241 7.09 2.57 20.40
CA LYS A 241 7.33 3.55 21.48
C LYS A 241 8.47 4.54 21.16
N ARG A 242 9.10 4.45 19.99
CA ARG A 242 10.19 5.34 19.59
C ARG A 242 9.63 6.76 19.34
N ARG A 243 10.52 7.76 19.41
CA ARG A 243 10.17 9.15 19.05
C ARG A 243 9.96 9.25 17.53
N ASP A 244 9.14 10.21 17.13
CA ASP A 244 8.95 10.55 15.73
C ASP A 244 10.31 10.93 15.12
N THR A 245 10.60 10.36 13.95
CA THR A 245 11.86 10.58 13.23
C THR A 245 11.55 11.08 11.83
N THR A 246 12.10 12.23 11.48
CA THR A 246 12.05 12.77 10.12
C THR A 246 12.90 11.90 9.20
N LEU A 247 12.33 11.50 8.07
CA LEU A 247 13.02 10.67 7.10
C LEU A 247 14.02 11.48 6.28
N ARG A 248 14.99 10.82 5.65
CA ARG A 248 16.01 11.45 4.80
C ARG A 248 16.03 10.83 3.42
N GLY A 249 16.14 11.66 2.39
CA GLY A 249 16.11 11.24 0.99
C GLY A 249 14.72 11.33 0.37
N GLU A 250 14.49 10.62 -0.73
CA GLU A 250 13.18 10.52 -1.37
C GLU A 250 12.34 9.45 -0.67
N VAL A 251 11.07 9.75 -0.40
CA VAL A 251 10.11 8.82 0.22
C VAL A 251 9.04 8.47 -0.79
N ILE A 252 8.80 7.17 -0.96
CA ILE A 252 7.76 6.64 -1.83
C ILE A 252 6.83 5.79 -0.99
N ILE A 253 5.54 6.12 -0.98
CA ILE A 253 4.51 5.39 -0.26
C ILE A 253 3.50 4.87 -1.27
N PHE A 254 3.29 3.56 -1.27
CA PHE A 254 2.18 2.93 -1.97
C PHE A 254 1.05 2.66 -0.98
N ILE A 255 -0.18 2.96 -1.38
CA ILE A 255 -1.40 2.55 -0.68
C ILE A 255 -2.28 1.82 -1.71
N GLY A 256 -2.82 0.67 -1.34
CA GLY A 256 -3.73 -0.07 -2.20
C GLY A 256 -4.50 -1.14 -1.46
N LYS A 257 -5.41 -1.79 -2.17
CA LYS A 257 -6.22 -2.87 -1.61
C LYS A 257 -6.31 -4.02 -2.58
N ASP A 258 -6.05 -5.22 -2.09
CA ASP A 258 -6.30 -6.43 -2.86
C ASP A 258 -7.80 -6.76 -2.83
N PHE A 259 -8.37 -6.94 -4.02
CA PHE A 259 -9.75 -7.34 -4.24
C PHE A 259 -9.85 -8.72 -4.91
N SER A 260 -8.76 -9.48 -4.99
CA SER A 260 -8.72 -10.81 -5.59
C SER A 260 -9.81 -11.77 -5.08
N GLU A 261 -10.18 -11.66 -3.80
CA GLU A 261 -11.22 -12.45 -3.15
C GLU A 261 -12.60 -11.78 -3.12
N THR A 262 -12.72 -10.51 -3.57
CA THR A 262 -13.95 -9.72 -3.50
C THR A 262 -14.56 -9.53 -4.88
N ILE A 263 -15.78 -10.03 -5.08
CA ILE A 263 -16.57 -9.83 -6.31
C ILE A 263 -17.52 -8.62 -6.24
N ASP A 264 -17.45 -7.86 -5.14
CA ASP A 264 -18.32 -6.70 -4.91
C ASP A 264 -17.81 -5.47 -5.68
N SER A 265 -18.24 -5.33 -6.93
CA SER A 265 -17.89 -4.22 -7.80
C SER A 265 -18.28 -2.85 -7.22
N TYR A 266 -19.31 -2.78 -6.37
CA TYR A 266 -19.69 -1.53 -5.71
C TYR A 266 -18.58 -1.08 -4.74
N LYS A 267 -18.07 -2.00 -3.91
CA LYS A 267 -16.94 -1.70 -3.01
C LYS A 267 -15.68 -1.33 -3.79
N ILE A 268 -15.41 -2.01 -4.90
CA ILE A 268 -14.26 -1.70 -5.76
C ILE A 268 -14.39 -0.27 -6.29
N LEU A 269 -15.53 0.08 -6.90
CA LEU A 269 -15.74 1.42 -7.45
C LEU A 269 -15.72 2.51 -6.36
N MET A 270 -16.30 2.25 -5.19
CA MET A 270 -16.23 3.17 -4.04
C MET A 270 -14.79 3.37 -3.56
N PHE A 271 -13.95 2.33 -3.59
CA PHE A 271 -12.53 2.44 -3.29
C PHE A 271 -11.79 3.28 -4.36
N HIS A 272 -12.16 3.19 -5.63
CA HIS A 272 -11.61 4.07 -6.67
C HIS A 272 -12.04 5.54 -6.47
N VAL A 273 -13.25 5.80 -6.01
CA VAL A 273 -13.68 7.15 -5.58
C VAL A 273 -12.82 7.64 -4.40
N TRP A 274 -12.58 6.78 -3.41
CA TRP A 274 -11.69 7.08 -2.27
C TRP A 274 -10.26 7.40 -2.73
N LEU A 275 -9.68 6.61 -3.64
CA LEU A 275 -8.38 6.90 -4.24
C LEU A 275 -8.38 8.22 -5.01
N SER A 276 -9.46 8.52 -5.74
CA SER A 276 -9.60 9.77 -6.51
C SER A 276 -9.59 11.01 -5.61
N ILE A 277 -10.23 10.95 -4.45
CA ILE A 277 -10.19 12.02 -3.45
C ILE A 277 -8.80 12.07 -2.79
N LEU A 278 -8.23 10.92 -2.44
CA LEU A 278 -6.90 10.83 -1.85
C LEU A 278 -5.82 11.42 -2.77
N ASN A 279 -5.97 11.25 -4.09
CA ASN A 279 -5.09 11.82 -5.11
C ASN A 279 -5.05 13.36 -5.11
N ARG A 280 -6.03 14.01 -4.47
CA ARG A 280 -6.18 15.46 -4.37
C ARG A 280 -5.87 16.00 -2.96
N VAL A 281 -5.31 15.19 -2.06
CA VAL A 281 -5.05 15.57 -0.66
C VAL A 281 -4.13 16.78 -0.51
N SER A 282 -3.29 17.10 -1.49
CA SER A 282 -2.52 18.35 -1.49
C SER A 282 -3.39 19.62 -1.48
N PHE A 283 -4.69 19.49 -1.81
CA PHE A 283 -5.65 20.58 -1.83
C PHE A 283 -6.63 20.57 -0.63
N LEU A 284 -6.62 19.53 0.21
CA LEU A 284 -7.52 19.38 1.37
C LEU A 284 -6.96 20.08 2.61
#